data_AF-A0A1C5KJ02-F1
#
_entry.id   AF-A0A1C5KJ02-F1
#
_cell.length_a   1.000
_cell.length_b   1.000
_cell.length_c   1.000
_cell.angle_alpha   90.00
_cell.angle_beta   90.00
_cell.angle_gamma   90.00
#
_symmetry.space_group_name_H-M   'P 1'
#
loop_
_entity.id
_entity.type
_entity.pdbx_description
1 polymer ?
#
loop_
_entity_poly.entity_id
_entity_poly.type
_entity_poly.pdbx_seq_one_letter_code
_entity_poly.pdbx_strand_id
1 'polypeptide(L)'
;MIKEIERTYKIFVKNHNLPTTEFIEVENLKPLAQVNCNNLYNRKYVMYYRKDFEKYNQTYINSILYHEFTHILDSIAILNAEKINYEDFETIMDIFSEIHASAEEMNVLFFSESIEPTLNKNIMHKEIISLKSFLDQTLGHVNSILQEAVPNEKILYYFIGYIDFLRRIDIKYDYRYNTGSKELDKLANDLTLLVFNIPDRGCVTKEFIDYHKKITTIMNKKLNDMQDLLSSLKDLI
;
A
#
# COMPACT_ATOMS: atom_id res chain seq x y z
N MET A 1 -10.12 -14.04 18.05
CA MET A 1 -9.26 -13.42 17.01
C MET A 1 -7.76 -13.74 17.12
N ILE A 2 -7.05 -13.43 18.22
CA ILE A 2 -5.57 -13.53 18.29
C ILE A 2 -4.95 -14.85 17.78
N LYS A 3 -5.54 -16.01 18.11
CA LYS A 3 -5.07 -17.32 17.64
C LYS A 3 -5.06 -17.45 16.11
N GLU A 4 -6.01 -16.80 15.44
CA GLU A 4 -6.11 -16.80 13.98
C GLU A 4 -5.03 -15.92 13.35
N ILE A 5 -4.77 -14.75 13.94
CA ILE A 5 -3.64 -13.89 13.54
C ILE A 5 -2.32 -14.65 13.67
N GLU A 6 -2.08 -15.30 14.81
CA GLU A 6 -0.89 -16.11 15.04
C GLU A 6 -0.78 -17.28 14.05
N ARG A 7 -1.90 -17.90 13.66
CA ARG A 7 -1.95 -18.97 12.66
C ARG A 7 -1.55 -18.45 11.28
N THR A 8 -2.15 -17.33 10.85
CA THR A 8 -1.83 -16.66 9.58
C THR A 8 -0.37 -16.22 9.56
N TYR A 9 0.13 -15.66 10.67
CA TYR A 9 1.53 -15.28 10.81
C TYR A 9 2.47 -16.47 10.67
N LYS A 10 2.20 -17.60 11.33
CA LYS A 10 3.02 -18.82 11.20
C LYS A 10 3.08 -19.33 9.76
N ILE A 11 1.97 -19.26 9.03
CA ILE A 11 1.94 -19.63 7.60
C ILE A 11 2.83 -18.68 6.79
N PHE A 12 2.72 -17.37 7.02
CA PHE A 12 3.54 -16.37 6.35
C PHE A 12 5.03 -16.54 6.66
N VAL A 13 5.40 -16.70 7.94
CA VAL A 13 6.77 -16.88 8.44
C VAL A 13 7.42 -18.12 7.84
N LYS A 14 6.69 -19.24 7.71
CA LYS A 14 7.21 -20.48 7.11
C LYS A 14 7.79 -20.26 5.72
N ASN A 15 7.27 -19.27 4.99
CA ASN A 15 7.70 -18.95 3.63
C ASN A 15 8.81 -17.87 3.59
N HIS A 16 9.07 -17.15 4.68
CA HIS A 16 9.90 -15.91 4.67
C HIS A 16 10.91 -15.75 5.81
N ASN A 17 10.95 -16.66 6.80
CA ASN A 17 11.87 -16.63 7.95
C ASN A 17 11.84 -15.31 8.76
N LEU A 18 10.65 -14.90 9.20
CA LEU A 18 10.43 -13.70 10.01
C LEU A 18 10.72 -13.90 11.52
N PRO A 19 11.05 -12.82 12.25
CA PRO A 19 11.23 -12.82 13.70
C PRO A 19 9.92 -13.06 14.45
N THR A 20 9.98 -13.20 15.77
CA THR A 20 8.76 -13.16 16.60
C THR A 20 8.13 -11.76 16.55
N THR A 21 6.82 -11.70 16.38
CA THR A 21 6.02 -10.47 16.37
C THR A 21 5.00 -10.50 17.48
N GLU A 22 4.83 -9.38 18.18
CA GLU A 22 3.80 -9.17 19.20
C GLU A 22 2.50 -8.66 18.54
N PHE A 23 1.35 -9.17 18.99
CA PHE A 23 0.03 -8.77 18.49
C PHE A 23 -0.77 -8.08 19.59
N ILE A 24 -1.09 -6.80 19.39
CA ILE A 24 -1.79 -5.97 20.39
C ILE A 24 -3.16 -5.55 19.88
N GLU A 25 -4.20 -5.88 20.62
CA GLU A 25 -5.58 -5.44 20.34
C GLU A 25 -5.81 -4.00 20.81
N VAL A 26 -6.45 -3.18 19.98
CA VAL A 26 -6.74 -1.76 20.26
C VAL A 26 -8.20 -1.44 19.94
N GLU A 27 -8.89 -0.70 20.81
CA GLU A 27 -10.33 -0.42 20.63
C GLU A 27 -10.63 0.52 19.46
N ASN A 28 -9.91 1.65 19.37
CA ASN A 28 -10.20 2.74 18.44
C ASN A 28 -9.07 2.94 17.42
N LEU A 29 -8.55 1.84 16.86
CA LEU A 29 -7.60 1.91 15.75
C LEU A 29 -8.33 2.42 14.50
N LYS A 30 -7.78 3.42 13.79
CA LYS A 30 -8.39 3.91 12.54
C LYS A 30 -8.35 2.82 11.46
N PRO A 31 -7.17 2.30 11.06
CA PRO A 31 -7.11 1.14 10.20
C PRO A 31 -7.50 -0.13 10.97
N LEU A 32 -7.75 -1.20 10.21
CA LEU A 32 -8.08 -2.50 10.79
C LEU A 32 -6.87 -3.11 11.49
N ALA A 33 -5.69 -2.99 10.90
CA ALA A 33 -4.41 -3.31 11.51
C ALA A 33 -3.37 -2.27 11.09
N GLN A 34 -2.26 -2.19 11.83
CA GLN A 34 -1.11 -1.38 11.45
C GLN A 34 0.15 -1.87 12.15
N VAL A 35 1.29 -1.70 11.51
CA VAL A 35 2.61 -1.66 12.13
C VAL A 35 3.12 -0.21 12.24
N ASN A 36 4.06 0.04 13.15
CA ASN A 36 4.64 1.38 13.33
C ASN A 36 6.03 1.45 12.71
N CYS A 37 6.25 2.40 11.80
CA CYS A 37 7.53 2.58 11.09
C CYS A 37 8.73 2.75 12.04
N ASN A 38 8.60 3.60 13.07
CA ASN A 38 9.65 3.78 14.07
C ASN A 38 9.95 2.49 14.87
N ASN A 39 8.94 1.70 15.23
CA ASN A 39 9.17 0.40 15.84
C ASN A 39 9.93 -0.54 14.89
N LEU A 40 9.56 -0.60 13.61
CA LEU A 40 10.23 -1.42 12.60
C LEU A 40 11.70 -1.03 12.42
N TYR A 41 12.00 0.27 12.30
CA TYR A 41 13.37 0.79 12.20
C TYR A 41 14.24 0.35 13.40
N ASN A 42 13.65 0.36 14.60
CA ASN A 42 14.29 -0.08 15.84
C ASN A 42 14.22 -1.60 16.08
N ARG A 43 13.85 -2.38 15.06
CA ARG A 43 13.74 -3.85 15.12
C ARG A 43 12.80 -4.35 16.22
N LYS A 44 11.76 -3.56 16.52
CA LYS A 44 10.68 -3.91 17.43
C LYS A 44 9.45 -4.27 16.59
N TYR A 45 9.11 -5.56 16.54
CA TYR A 45 8.03 -6.07 15.69
C TYR A 45 6.73 -6.19 16.49
N VAL A 46 5.87 -5.18 16.35
CA VAL A 46 4.56 -5.12 17.01
C VAL A 46 3.51 -4.75 15.96
N MET A 47 2.48 -5.57 15.84
CA MET A 47 1.32 -5.28 15.01
C MET A 47 0.11 -5.00 15.90
N TYR A 48 -0.50 -3.84 15.68
CA TYR A 48 -1.73 -3.45 16.34
C TYR A 48 -2.91 -3.86 15.47
N TYR A 49 -3.97 -4.40 16.06
CA TYR A 49 -5.20 -4.74 15.35
C TYR A 49 -6.43 -4.24 16.11
N ARG A 50 -7.47 -3.89 15.36
CA ARG A 50 -8.69 -3.31 15.92
C ARG A 50 -9.54 -4.39 16.59
N LYS A 51 -10.18 -4.07 17.71
CA LYS A 51 -11.02 -5.02 18.49
C LYS A 51 -12.15 -5.69 17.69
N ASP A 52 -12.71 -5.00 16.72
CA ASP A 52 -13.80 -5.52 15.87
C ASP A 52 -13.30 -6.25 14.61
N PHE A 53 -12.01 -6.59 14.53
CA PHE A 53 -11.41 -7.34 13.41
C PHE A 53 -12.23 -8.57 13.01
N GLU A 54 -12.83 -9.25 13.99
CA GLU A 54 -13.58 -10.50 13.80
C GLU A 54 -14.95 -10.34 13.13
N LYS A 55 -15.42 -9.11 12.93
CA LYS A 55 -16.68 -8.86 12.21
C LYS A 55 -16.54 -8.98 10.70
N TYR A 56 -15.31 -9.08 10.20
CA TYR A 56 -15.00 -9.08 8.78
C TYR A 56 -14.80 -10.50 8.23
N ASN A 57 -14.92 -10.65 6.92
CA ASN A 57 -14.67 -11.93 6.26
C ASN A 57 -13.20 -12.35 6.41
N GLN A 58 -12.94 -13.65 6.59
CA GLN A 58 -11.59 -14.19 6.80
C GLN A 58 -10.63 -13.90 5.65
N THR A 59 -11.09 -13.92 4.40
CA THR A 59 -10.26 -13.57 3.23
C THR A 59 -9.77 -12.14 3.32
N TYR A 60 -10.68 -11.21 3.63
CA TYR A 60 -10.36 -9.79 3.78
C TYR A 60 -9.46 -9.52 4.99
N ILE A 61 -9.69 -10.22 6.11
CA ILE A 61 -8.78 -10.19 7.26
C ILE A 61 -7.38 -10.67 6.85
N ASN A 62 -7.29 -11.79 6.13
CA ASN A 62 -6.02 -12.34 5.71
C ASN A 62 -5.28 -11.42 4.74
N SER A 63 -5.99 -10.74 3.83
CA SER A 63 -5.35 -9.80 2.91
C SER A 63 -4.71 -8.63 3.66
N ILE A 64 -5.39 -8.08 4.67
CA ILE A 64 -4.85 -7.04 5.55
C ILE A 64 -3.66 -7.56 6.37
N LEU A 65 -3.77 -8.76 6.93
CA LEU A 65 -2.66 -9.35 7.69
C LEU A 65 -1.41 -9.56 6.82
N TYR A 66 -1.57 -10.05 5.60
CA TYR A 66 -0.46 -10.23 4.67
C TYR A 66 0.17 -8.89 4.28
N HIS A 67 -0.65 -7.85 4.11
CA HIS A 67 -0.16 -6.47 3.90
C HIS A 67 0.78 -6.05 5.04
N GLU A 68 0.32 -6.12 6.30
CA GLU A 68 1.11 -5.73 7.47
C GLU A 68 2.35 -6.60 7.70
N PHE A 69 2.25 -7.91 7.43
CA PHE A 69 3.40 -8.82 7.54
C PHE A 69 4.46 -8.53 6.48
N THR A 70 4.05 -8.03 5.31
CA THR A 70 4.96 -7.63 4.24
C THR A 70 5.79 -6.41 4.66
N HIS A 71 5.21 -5.44 5.38
CA HIS A 71 6.00 -4.35 5.97
C HIS A 71 7.05 -4.83 6.97
N ILE A 72 6.72 -5.83 7.79
CA ILE A 72 7.71 -6.43 8.71
C ILE A 72 8.84 -7.08 7.90
N LEU A 73 8.51 -7.87 6.88
CA LEU A 73 9.47 -8.50 5.98
C LEU A 73 10.40 -7.50 5.31
N ASP A 74 9.82 -6.48 4.69
CA ASP A 74 10.56 -5.44 3.97
C ASP A 74 11.48 -4.66 4.90
N SER A 75 11.00 -4.31 6.11
CA SER A 75 11.83 -3.60 7.09
C SER A 75 13.10 -4.37 7.43
N ILE A 76 13.03 -5.70 7.55
CA ILE A 76 14.18 -6.55 7.84
C ILE A 76 15.13 -6.58 6.64
N ALA A 77 14.60 -6.73 5.43
CA ALA A 77 15.39 -6.74 4.22
C ALA A 77 16.17 -5.43 4.05
N ILE A 78 15.50 -4.29 4.20
CA ILE A 78 16.08 -2.95 4.09
C ILE A 78 17.18 -2.74 5.13
N LEU A 79 16.88 -3.00 6.41
CA LEU A 79 17.82 -2.78 7.52
C LEU A 79 19.02 -3.74 7.49
N ASN A 80 18.94 -4.85 6.75
CA ASN A 80 20.04 -5.80 6.59
C ASN A 80 20.87 -5.51 5.33
N ALA A 81 20.27 -4.93 4.29
CA ALA A 81 20.94 -4.63 3.03
C ALA A 81 21.85 -3.41 3.14
N GLU A 82 21.41 -2.34 3.81
CA GLU A 82 22.13 -1.06 3.83
C GLU A 82 22.10 -0.38 5.20
N LYS A 83 23.13 0.42 5.49
CA LYS A 83 23.06 1.40 6.57
C LYS A 83 22.26 2.60 6.06
N ILE A 84 21.01 2.69 6.51
CA ILE A 84 20.08 3.74 6.14
C ILE A 84 19.72 4.60 7.35
N ASN A 85 19.49 5.89 7.14
CA ASN A 85 18.95 6.78 8.18
C ASN A 85 17.43 6.57 8.33
N TYR A 86 16.84 7.14 9.37
CA TYR A 86 15.40 6.97 9.61
C TYR A 86 14.54 7.62 8.52
N GLU A 87 14.91 8.80 8.02
CA GLU A 87 14.08 9.52 7.03
C GLU A 87 13.99 8.78 5.69
N ASP A 88 15.11 8.26 5.19
CA ASP A 88 15.17 7.47 3.97
C ASP A 88 14.49 6.10 4.18
N PHE A 89 14.65 5.49 5.37
CA PHE A 89 13.92 4.26 5.73
C PHE A 89 12.40 4.48 5.70
N GLU A 90 11.92 5.53 6.36
CA GLU A 90 10.49 5.89 6.39
C GLU A 90 9.97 6.14 4.98
N THR A 91 10.71 6.89 4.17
CA THR A 91 10.35 7.13 2.76
C THR A 91 10.23 5.82 1.97
N ILE A 92 11.16 4.89 2.15
CA ILE A 92 11.13 3.58 1.48
C ILE A 92 9.94 2.76 1.95
N MET A 93 9.67 2.74 3.27
CA MET A 93 8.50 2.06 3.81
C MET A 93 7.21 2.62 3.21
N ASP A 94 7.10 3.95 3.09
CA ASP A 94 5.92 4.62 2.55
C ASP A 94 5.71 4.44 1.04
N ILE A 95 6.74 4.10 0.26
CA ILE A 95 6.60 3.87 -1.18
C ILE A 95 6.79 2.41 -1.57
N PHE A 96 8.00 1.88 -1.39
CA PHE A 96 8.36 0.55 -1.87
C PHE A 96 7.59 -0.52 -1.10
N SER A 97 7.56 -0.40 0.24
CA SER A 97 6.89 -1.41 1.06
C SER A 97 5.36 -1.36 0.91
N GLU A 98 4.75 -0.18 0.76
CA GLU A 98 3.33 -0.05 0.42
C GLU A 98 2.99 -0.71 -0.93
N ILE A 99 3.80 -0.48 -1.97
CA ILE A 99 3.63 -1.12 -3.28
C ILE A 99 3.73 -2.65 -3.15
N HIS A 100 4.73 -3.13 -2.41
CA HIS A 100 4.92 -4.57 -2.20
C HIS A 100 3.76 -5.19 -1.41
N ALA A 101 3.40 -4.58 -0.28
CA ALA A 101 2.34 -5.04 0.60
C ALA A 101 1.00 -5.09 -0.12
N SER A 102 0.66 -4.10 -0.95
CA SER A 102 -0.54 -4.13 -1.79
C SER A 102 -0.52 -5.23 -2.84
N ALA A 103 0.65 -5.55 -3.40
CA ALA A 103 0.77 -6.65 -4.35
C ALA A 103 0.52 -8.01 -3.66
N GLU A 104 0.95 -8.19 -2.42
CA GLU A 104 0.65 -9.38 -1.61
C GLU A 104 -0.78 -9.41 -1.08
N GLU A 105 -1.36 -8.25 -0.76
CA GLU A 105 -2.79 -8.14 -0.45
C GLU A 105 -3.64 -8.63 -1.62
N MET A 106 -3.33 -8.16 -2.84
CA MET A 106 -4.02 -8.60 -4.06
C MET A 106 -3.84 -10.09 -4.32
N ASN A 107 -2.66 -10.65 -4.03
CA ASN A 107 -2.39 -12.08 -4.13
C ASN A 107 -3.38 -12.89 -3.27
N VAL A 108 -3.58 -12.49 -2.00
CA VAL A 108 -4.56 -13.14 -1.10
C VAL A 108 -5.99 -12.98 -1.62
N LEU A 109 -6.38 -11.77 -2.00
CA LEU A 109 -7.74 -11.50 -2.51
C LEU A 109 -8.04 -12.34 -3.75
N PHE A 110 -7.07 -12.43 -4.66
CA PHE A 110 -7.22 -13.09 -5.94
C PHE A 110 -7.31 -14.61 -5.86
N PHE A 111 -6.47 -15.25 -5.03
CA PHE A 111 -6.43 -16.72 -4.91
C PHE A 111 -7.35 -17.28 -3.83
N SER A 112 -8.19 -16.44 -3.22
CA SER A 112 -9.16 -16.87 -2.20
C SER A 112 -10.23 -17.85 -2.72
N GLU A 113 -10.46 -17.91 -4.04
CA GLU A 113 -11.43 -18.84 -4.67
C GLU A 113 -10.87 -19.47 -5.97
N SER A 114 -11.33 -20.67 -6.32
CA SER A 114 -10.78 -21.55 -7.37
C SER A 114 -11.19 -21.24 -8.82
N ILE A 115 -11.65 -20.02 -9.10
CA ILE A 115 -12.14 -19.63 -10.44
C ILE A 115 -10.99 -19.12 -11.32
N GLU A 116 -11.14 -19.29 -12.64
CA GLU A 116 -10.24 -18.82 -13.69
C GLU A 116 -9.76 -17.37 -13.48
N PRO A 117 -8.48 -17.10 -13.78
CA PRO A 117 -7.84 -15.83 -13.49
C PRO A 117 -8.26 -14.74 -14.49
N THR A 118 -9.40 -14.09 -14.26
CA THR A 118 -9.93 -13.02 -15.13
C THR A 118 -10.27 -11.75 -14.35
N LEU A 119 -10.34 -10.60 -15.03
CA LEU A 119 -10.79 -9.33 -14.43
C LEU A 119 -12.25 -9.37 -13.95
N ASN A 120 -13.07 -10.30 -14.46
CA ASN A 120 -14.45 -10.47 -14.03
C ASN A 120 -14.57 -11.36 -12.79
N LYS A 121 -13.46 -11.89 -12.28
CA LYS A 121 -13.42 -12.67 -11.04
C LYS A 121 -13.92 -11.81 -9.89
N ASN A 122 -14.80 -12.39 -9.07
CA ASN A 122 -15.19 -11.78 -7.81
C ASN A 122 -14.09 -11.96 -6.77
N ILE A 123 -13.83 -10.91 -6.01
CA ILE A 123 -12.93 -10.93 -4.86
C ILE A 123 -13.73 -10.56 -3.61
N MET A 124 -13.33 -11.14 -2.48
CA MET A 124 -13.86 -10.79 -1.17
C MET A 124 -12.96 -9.73 -0.53
N HIS A 125 -13.28 -8.45 -0.79
CA HIS A 125 -12.71 -7.33 -0.03
C HIS A 125 -13.60 -7.11 1.21
N LYS A 126 -13.97 -5.88 1.54
CA LYS A 126 -15.01 -5.57 2.53
C LYS A 126 -16.37 -6.17 2.16
N GLU A 127 -16.64 -6.26 0.87
CA GLU A 127 -17.79 -6.90 0.26
C GLU A 127 -17.36 -7.63 -1.03
N ILE A 128 -18.28 -8.38 -1.64
CA ILE A 128 -18.03 -9.08 -2.89
C ILE A 128 -18.12 -8.08 -4.05
N ILE A 129 -17.01 -7.89 -4.76
CA ILE A 129 -16.91 -7.03 -5.94
C ILE A 129 -16.09 -7.72 -7.03
N SER A 130 -16.30 -7.37 -8.29
CA SER A 130 -15.41 -7.84 -9.35
C SER A 130 -14.04 -7.17 -9.23
N LEU A 131 -12.98 -7.91 -9.58
CA LEU A 131 -11.62 -7.40 -9.62
C LEU A 131 -11.52 -6.15 -10.50
N LYS A 132 -12.18 -6.13 -11.66
CA LYS A 132 -12.25 -4.94 -12.52
C LYS A 132 -12.84 -3.74 -11.78
N SER A 133 -13.98 -3.93 -11.10
CA SER A 133 -14.65 -2.85 -10.36
C SER A 133 -13.77 -2.32 -9.24
N PHE A 134 -13.06 -3.20 -8.53
CA PHE A 134 -12.09 -2.81 -7.51
C PHE A 134 -10.99 -1.91 -8.10
N LEU A 135 -10.32 -2.36 -9.18
CA LEU A 135 -9.24 -1.61 -9.82
C LEU A 135 -9.73 -0.28 -10.41
N ASP A 136 -10.90 -0.26 -11.03
CA ASP A 136 -11.50 0.96 -11.60
C ASP A 136 -11.78 1.99 -10.49
N GLN A 137 -12.27 1.55 -9.32
CA GLN A 137 -12.49 2.42 -8.17
C GLN A 137 -11.16 2.95 -7.61
N THR A 138 -10.16 2.09 -7.43
CA THR A 138 -8.84 2.52 -6.97
C THR A 138 -8.20 3.51 -7.95
N LEU A 139 -8.23 3.24 -9.25
CA LEU A 139 -7.75 4.16 -10.28
C LEU A 139 -8.54 5.48 -10.28
N GLY A 140 -9.85 5.42 -10.05
CA GLY A 140 -10.69 6.58 -9.85
C GLY A 140 -10.18 7.47 -8.71
N HIS A 141 -9.83 6.88 -7.57
CA HIS A 141 -9.23 7.59 -6.44
C HIS A 141 -7.85 8.18 -6.77
N VAL A 142 -7.00 7.43 -7.49
CA VAL A 142 -5.72 7.97 -7.98
C VAL A 142 -5.95 9.20 -8.86
N ASN A 143 -6.91 9.14 -9.78
CA ASN A 143 -7.20 10.23 -10.70
C ASN A 143 -7.85 11.45 -10.01
N SER A 144 -8.47 11.26 -8.83
CA SER A 144 -9.02 12.35 -8.02
C SER A 144 -8.06 12.87 -6.94
N ILE A 145 -6.84 12.34 -6.81
CA ILE A 145 -5.95 12.62 -5.68
C ILE A 145 -5.65 14.11 -5.45
N LEU A 146 -5.57 14.90 -6.52
CA LEU A 146 -5.32 16.35 -6.46
C LEU A 146 -6.59 17.18 -6.19
N GLN A 147 -7.76 16.53 -6.15
CA GLN A 147 -9.05 17.14 -5.85
C GLN A 147 -9.43 16.92 -4.37
N GLU A 148 -8.73 16.04 -3.66
CA GLU A 148 -8.95 15.79 -2.24
C GLU A 148 -8.48 16.97 -1.40
N ALA A 149 -9.18 17.21 -0.29
CA ALA A 149 -8.80 18.29 0.65
C ALA A 149 -7.43 18.07 1.26
N VAL A 150 -7.01 16.81 1.39
CA VAL A 150 -5.67 16.40 1.81
C VAL A 150 -5.25 15.28 0.84
N PRO A 151 -4.45 15.57 -0.19
CA PRO A 151 -3.96 14.55 -1.11
C PRO A 151 -3.21 13.43 -0.37
N ASN A 152 -3.40 12.19 -0.80
CA ASN A 152 -2.77 11.00 -0.19
C ASN A 152 -2.11 10.12 -1.26
N GLU A 153 -0.80 10.26 -1.42
CA GLU A 153 0.01 9.51 -2.37
C GLU A 153 -0.05 7.99 -2.18
N LYS A 154 -0.38 7.48 -0.99
CA LYS A 154 -0.45 6.03 -0.75
C LYS A 154 -1.46 5.33 -1.66
N ILE A 155 -2.52 6.02 -2.09
CA ILE A 155 -3.50 5.47 -3.03
C ILE A 155 -2.84 5.10 -4.37
N LEU A 156 -1.89 5.92 -4.83
CA LEU A 156 -1.11 5.63 -6.03
C LEU A 156 -0.24 4.38 -5.82
N TYR A 157 0.40 4.26 -4.67
CA TYR A 157 1.27 3.12 -4.33
C TYR A 157 0.47 1.81 -4.24
N TYR A 158 -0.69 1.84 -3.62
CA TYR A 158 -1.62 0.71 -3.61
C TYR A 158 -2.00 0.27 -5.01
N PHE A 159 -2.41 1.22 -5.85
CA PHE A 159 -2.78 0.92 -7.23
C PHE A 159 -1.62 0.30 -8.02
N ILE A 160 -0.39 0.82 -7.86
CA ILE A 160 0.81 0.26 -8.51
C ILE A 160 1.07 -1.17 -8.05
N GLY A 161 0.94 -1.46 -6.75
CA GLY A 161 1.09 -2.82 -6.22
C GLY A 161 0.06 -3.80 -6.81
N TYR A 162 -1.18 -3.36 -6.94
CA TYR A 162 -2.26 -4.16 -7.52
C TYR A 162 -2.00 -4.51 -8.99
N ILE A 163 -1.61 -3.54 -9.82
CA ILE A 163 -1.32 -3.80 -11.24
C ILE A 163 -0.01 -4.57 -11.44
N ASP A 164 0.99 -4.43 -10.55
CA ASP A 164 2.19 -5.28 -10.58
C ASP A 164 1.84 -6.75 -10.30
N PHE A 165 0.95 -7.02 -9.35
CA PHE A 165 0.46 -8.38 -9.14
C PHE A 165 -0.19 -8.96 -10.41
N LEU A 166 -1.11 -8.23 -11.04
CA LEU A 166 -1.81 -8.71 -12.24
C LEU A 166 -0.86 -8.99 -13.40
N ARG A 167 0.12 -8.09 -13.62
CA ARG A 167 1.17 -8.27 -14.61
C ARG A 167 1.95 -9.57 -14.38
N ARG A 168 2.30 -9.90 -13.13
CA ARG A 168 3.05 -11.12 -12.80
C ARG A 168 2.28 -12.41 -13.08
N ILE A 169 0.95 -12.35 -13.09
CA ILE A 169 0.07 -13.48 -13.42
C ILE A 169 -0.55 -13.39 -14.83
N ASP A 170 0.03 -12.54 -15.70
CA ASP A 170 -0.37 -12.33 -17.09
C ASP A 170 -1.84 -11.88 -17.29
N ILE A 171 -2.39 -11.15 -16.32
CA ILE A 171 -3.67 -10.44 -16.47
C ILE A 171 -3.40 -9.01 -16.89
N LYS A 172 -3.87 -8.65 -18.09
CA LYS A 172 -3.77 -7.28 -18.59
C LYS A 172 -4.93 -6.44 -18.05
N TYR A 173 -4.59 -5.33 -17.41
CA TYR A 173 -5.52 -4.27 -17.02
C TYR A 173 -5.14 -3.00 -17.79
N ASP A 174 -6.07 -2.44 -18.55
CA ASP A 174 -5.86 -1.19 -19.29
C ASP A 174 -6.14 -0.01 -18.36
N TYR A 175 -5.13 0.83 -18.12
CA TYR A 175 -5.21 1.97 -17.22
C TYR A 175 -4.51 3.18 -17.81
N ARG A 176 -4.95 4.35 -17.35
CA ARG A 176 -4.31 5.62 -17.65
C ARG A 176 -4.43 6.56 -16.46
N TYR A 177 -3.30 7.06 -15.99
CA TYR A 177 -3.27 8.16 -15.03
C TYR A 177 -3.80 9.44 -15.69
N ASN A 178 -4.74 10.08 -15.01
CA ASN A 178 -5.37 11.34 -15.39
C ASN A 178 -5.71 12.14 -14.14
N THR A 179 -4.67 12.53 -13.41
CA THR A 179 -4.76 13.26 -12.14
C THR A 179 -5.12 14.75 -12.32
N GLY A 180 -5.18 15.21 -13.57
CA GLY A 180 -5.27 16.63 -13.91
C GLY A 180 -3.92 17.36 -13.90
N SER A 181 -2.82 16.68 -13.56
CA SER A 181 -1.45 17.17 -13.67
C SER A 181 -0.62 16.26 -14.56
N LYS A 182 -0.24 16.76 -15.75
CA LYS A 182 0.62 16.01 -16.69
C LYS A 182 1.96 15.60 -16.08
N GLU A 183 2.48 16.42 -15.17
CA GLU A 183 3.73 16.14 -14.46
C GLU A 183 3.55 14.97 -13.50
N LEU A 184 2.46 14.97 -12.72
CA LEU A 184 2.16 13.86 -11.81
C LEU A 184 1.83 12.58 -12.58
N ASP A 185 1.06 12.67 -13.67
CA ASP A 185 0.75 11.51 -14.53
C ASP A 185 2.03 10.89 -15.11
N LYS A 186 3.00 11.72 -15.49
CA LYS A 186 4.31 11.23 -15.97
C LYS A 186 5.08 10.54 -14.85
N LEU A 187 5.20 11.16 -13.67
CA LEU A 187 5.91 10.57 -12.53
C LEU A 187 5.27 9.26 -12.06
N ALA A 188 3.94 9.19 -12.05
CA ALA A 188 3.19 7.98 -11.74
C ALA A 188 3.54 6.85 -12.73
N ASN A 189 3.50 7.14 -14.05
CA ASN A 189 3.88 6.17 -15.07
C ASN A 189 5.35 5.72 -14.93
N ASP A 190 6.28 6.66 -14.75
CA ASP A 190 7.70 6.37 -14.63
C ASP A 190 7.98 5.49 -13.39
N LEU A 191 7.32 5.76 -12.26
CA LEU A 191 7.38 4.92 -11.06
C LEU A 191 6.78 3.52 -11.30
N THR A 192 5.64 3.42 -11.99
CA THR A 192 5.06 2.11 -12.35
C THR A 192 6.02 1.28 -13.21
N LEU A 193 6.64 1.92 -14.20
CA LEU A 193 7.63 1.27 -15.06
C LEU A 193 8.87 0.85 -14.28
N LEU A 194 9.33 1.67 -13.33
CA LEU A 194 10.42 1.29 -12.43
C LEU A 194 10.05 0.00 -11.67
N VAL A 195 8.87 -0.05 -11.04
CA VAL A 195 8.39 -1.22 -10.30
C VAL A 195 8.33 -2.47 -11.18
N PHE A 196 7.82 -2.36 -12.40
CA PHE A 196 7.69 -3.49 -13.32
C PHE A 196 9.04 -4.08 -13.76
N ASN A 197 10.10 -3.27 -13.72
CA ASN A 197 11.44 -3.64 -14.17
C ASN A 197 12.36 -4.10 -13.04
N ILE A 198 11.91 -4.13 -11.79
CA ILE A 198 12.71 -4.62 -10.66
C ILE A 198 12.69 -6.16 -10.66
N PRO A 199 13.83 -6.83 -10.88
CA PRO A 199 13.89 -8.29 -10.96
C PRO A 199 13.85 -8.95 -9.57
N ASP A 200 14.23 -8.23 -8.51
CA ASP A 200 14.22 -8.72 -7.12
C ASP A 200 13.74 -7.61 -6.16
N ARG A 201 12.71 -7.91 -5.38
CA ARG A 201 12.11 -7.02 -4.39
C ARG A 201 13.06 -6.66 -3.23
N GLY A 202 14.22 -7.31 -3.11
CA GLY A 202 15.27 -6.89 -2.18
C GLY A 202 16.03 -5.62 -2.57
N CYS A 203 15.91 -5.14 -3.82
CA CYS A 203 16.75 -4.07 -4.34
C CYS A 203 16.07 -2.70 -4.24
N VAL A 204 16.03 -2.13 -3.04
CA VAL A 204 15.57 -0.76 -2.86
C VAL A 204 16.57 0.21 -3.46
N THR A 205 16.16 0.93 -4.50
CA THR A 205 16.98 1.95 -5.14
C THR A 205 16.66 3.34 -4.59
N LYS A 206 17.66 4.22 -4.52
CA LYS A 206 17.48 5.67 -4.25
C LYS A 206 16.46 6.33 -5.19
N GLU A 207 16.17 5.73 -6.34
CA GLU A 207 15.18 6.21 -7.29
C GLU A 207 13.77 6.26 -6.69
N PHE A 208 13.39 5.29 -5.84
CA PHE A 208 12.09 5.33 -5.14
C PHE A 208 11.94 6.58 -4.27
N ILE A 209 13.00 6.91 -3.52
CA ILE A 209 13.04 8.11 -2.66
C ILE A 209 12.88 9.37 -3.53
N ASP A 210 13.52 9.43 -4.68
CA ASP A 210 13.43 10.56 -5.60
C ASP A 210 12.01 10.71 -6.21
N TYR A 211 11.39 9.61 -6.64
CA TYR A 211 10.00 9.63 -7.11
C TYR A 211 9.04 10.07 -5.99
N HIS A 212 9.19 9.51 -4.78
CA HIS A 212 8.36 9.89 -3.64
C HIS A 212 8.46 11.41 -3.37
N LYS A 213 9.68 11.94 -3.28
CA LYS A 213 9.93 13.38 -3.06
C LYS A 213 9.30 14.27 -4.14
N LYS A 214 9.41 13.88 -5.42
CA LYS A 214 8.81 14.65 -6.52
C LYS A 214 7.28 14.61 -6.48
N ILE A 215 6.70 13.43 -6.23
CA ILE A 215 5.25 13.26 -6.13
C ILE A 215 4.68 14.08 -4.96
N THR A 216 5.25 13.95 -3.76
CA THR A 216 4.79 14.68 -2.57
C THR A 216 5.00 16.19 -2.72
N THR A 217 6.05 16.64 -3.39
CA THR A 217 6.25 18.06 -3.71
C THR A 217 5.10 18.63 -4.53
N ILE A 218 4.65 17.92 -5.59
CA ILE A 218 3.52 18.36 -6.42
C ILE A 218 2.22 18.40 -5.59
N MET A 219 1.99 17.37 -4.78
CA MET A 219 0.78 17.27 -3.95
C MET A 219 0.73 18.36 -2.88
N ASN A 220 1.84 18.61 -2.18
CA ASN A 220 1.96 19.66 -1.16
C ASN A 220 1.79 21.07 -1.77
N LYS A 221 2.34 21.30 -2.96
CA LYS A 221 2.10 22.55 -3.68
C LYS A 221 0.62 22.77 -3.93
N LYS A 222 -0.10 21.74 -4.39
CA LYS A 222 -1.54 21.82 -4.64
C LYS A 222 -2.34 22.09 -3.36
N LEU A 223 -1.96 21.46 -2.26
CA LEU A 223 -2.56 21.69 -0.95
C LEU A 223 -2.40 23.15 -0.50
N ASN A 224 -1.19 23.71 -0.64
CA ASN A 224 -0.91 25.10 -0.29
C ASN A 224 -1.71 26.07 -1.18
N ASP A 225 -1.75 25.84 -2.50
CA ASP A 225 -2.55 26.67 -3.43
C ASP A 225 -4.04 26.70 -3.03
N MET A 226 -4.58 25.58 -2.55
CA MET A 226 -5.97 25.51 -2.06
C MET A 226 -6.18 26.24 -0.72
N GLN A 227 -5.22 26.14 0.19
CA GLN A 227 -5.28 26.84 1.49
C GLN A 227 -5.18 28.36 1.33
N ASP A 228 -4.34 28.82 0.41
CA ASP A 228 -4.21 30.24 0.07
C ASP A 228 -5.52 30.78 -0.53
N LEU A 229 -6.12 30.03 -1.47
CA LEU A 229 -7.41 30.40 -2.05
C LEU A 229 -8.50 30.49 -0.97
N LEU A 230 -8.60 29.50 -0.08
CA LEU A 230 -9.57 29.51 1.02
C LEU A 230 -9.36 30.66 2.00
N SER A 231 -8.11 31.04 2.25
CA SER A 231 -7.78 32.17 3.12
C SER A 231 -8.21 33.49 2.47
N SER A 232 -7.91 33.68 1.19
CA SER A 232 -8.33 34.88 0.45
C SER A 232 -9.85 35.05 0.35
N LEU A 233 -10.61 33.94 0.31
CA LEU A 233 -12.08 33.97 0.32
C LEU A 233 -12.66 34.34 1.69
N LYS A 234 -11.98 34.00 2.79
CA LYS A 234 -12.41 34.40 4.14
C LYS A 234 -12.27 35.89 4.38
N ASP A 235 -11.30 36.54 3.74
CA ASP A 235 -11.09 37.99 3.84
C ASP A 235 -12.11 38.81 3.01
N LEU A 236 -12.90 38.13 2.17
CA LEU A 236 -13.93 38.73 1.30
C LEU A 236 -15.36 38.65 1.88
N ILE A 237 -15.57 37.92 2.99
CA ILE A 237 -16.87 37.69 3.66
C ILE A 237 -16.89 38.42 5.00
#